data_AF-A0A652JX33-F1
#
_entry.id   AF-A0A652JX33-F1
#
_cell.length_a   1.000
_cell.length_b   1.000
_cell.length_c   1.000
_cell.angle_alpha   90.00
_cell.angle_beta   90.00
_cell.angle_gamma   90.00
#
_symmetry.space_group_name_H-M   'P 1'
#
loop_
_entity.id
_entity.type
_entity.pdbx_description
1 polymer ?
#
loop_
_entity_poly.entity_id
_entity_poly.type
_entity_poly.pdbx_seq_one_letter_code
_entity_poly.pdbx_strand_id
1 'polypeptide(L)'
;MEIYAHWLDGEHLSVSGWGPQDTSLAVMLKIQALLGHTVVLSDVQLIDSHAVQALFETEDFRSFVRGCPSFLRCTTAAPADSDPFALVTTGLHRALEPGWLSSSFETAEPLVRLSEAVLERGEANPGPLFARGTALGARYAEGGAIRRRLEAVAWTLHHFSREPGVPLGTSAVTRPSSYHDVLEEVAALPGLPGHDYAPVERTLAFVDAHVDPADRHRRSMLLARLDASEPPHRTAIWNTATQAWNAAVQRTLGTDGASPRSLPEAADIGLYLGHPTDALFEPAGPGATGPAEHNMAPGHLAAVAELGWQDIAKIHQDEVVTRRRDAFQAALRAGDASAADDALPALLRAIRRKLPASAERPGRLAWAAAETGLGLAGAGLALGTGETLGLLGPALAFGLAAERLLRGGRNRSHIVTTLMTAGGRGTWTRHGRT
;
A
#
# COMPACT_ATOMS: atom_id res chain seq x y z
N MET A 1 -9.56 6.94 8.49
CA MET A 1 -8.48 7.36 7.60
C MET A 1 -8.40 6.33 6.49
N GLU A 2 -8.41 6.79 5.26
CA GLU A 2 -8.33 5.98 4.05
C GLU A 2 -6.87 5.84 3.61
N ILE A 3 -6.41 4.61 3.43
CA ILE A 3 -5.01 4.31 3.09
C ILE A 3 -4.92 3.54 1.78
N TYR A 4 -3.95 3.90 0.96
CA TYR A 4 -3.53 3.09 -0.17
C TYR A 4 -2.30 2.26 0.22
N ALA A 5 -2.46 0.94 0.30
CA ALA A 5 -1.38 0.02 0.66
C ALA A 5 -0.56 -0.33 -0.59
N HIS A 6 0.64 0.26 -0.74
CA HIS A 6 1.51 0.04 -1.91
C HIS A 6 1.96 -1.42 -2.02
N TRP A 7 2.13 -2.08 -0.88
CA TRP A 7 2.47 -3.50 -0.77
C TRP A 7 1.32 -4.45 -1.11
N LEU A 8 0.16 -3.94 -1.52
CA LEU A 8 -0.86 -4.75 -2.20
C LEU A 8 -0.78 -4.62 -3.72
N ASP A 9 0.04 -3.75 -4.31
CA ASP A 9 0.25 -3.75 -5.77
C ASP A 9 0.96 -5.05 -6.20
N GLY A 10 0.45 -5.68 -7.26
CA GLY A 10 0.95 -6.99 -7.73
C GLY A 10 2.41 -6.94 -8.13
N GLU A 11 2.81 -5.91 -8.88
CA GLU A 11 4.20 -5.73 -9.29
C GLU A 11 5.08 -5.36 -8.11
N HIS A 12 4.64 -4.46 -7.24
CA HIS A 12 5.38 -4.14 -6.01
C HIS A 12 5.67 -5.40 -5.17
N LEU A 13 4.68 -6.28 -5.00
CA LEU A 13 4.85 -7.54 -4.29
C LEU A 13 5.88 -8.44 -5.00
N SER A 14 5.71 -8.63 -6.31
CA SER A 14 6.60 -9.43 -7.15
C SER A 14 8.07 -9.01 -7.00
N VAL A 15 8.35 -7.71 -7.05
CA VAL A 15 9.74 -7.20 -6.98
C VAL A 15 10.28 -7.09 -5.55
N SER A 16 9.41 -7.01 -4.54
CA SER A 16 9.81 -6.98 -3.13
C SER A 16 10.30 -8.35 -2.60
N GLY A 17 10.17 -9.41 -3.40
CA GLY A 17 10.53 -10.78 -2.99
C GLY A 17 9.53 -11.40 -2.01
N TRP A 18 8.37 -10.78 -1.82
CA TRP A 18 7.33 -11.29 -0.92
C TRP A 18 6.51 -12.35 -1.61
N GLY A 19 6.37 -13.49 -0.92
CA GLY A 19 5.42 -14.50 -1.32
C GLY A 19 4.00 -14.02 -1.06
N PRO A 20 3.02 -14.37 -1.91
CA PRO A 20 1.63 -14.03 -1.65
C PRO A 20 1.03 -14.72 -0.40
N GLN A 21 1.69 -15.76 0.08
CA GLN A 21 1.35 -16.47 1.31
C GLN A 21 2.14 -15.94 2.52
N ASP A 22 2.85 -14.81 2.37
CA ASP A 22 3.57 -14.21 3.49
C ASP A 22 2.58 -13.75 4.56
N THR A 23 2.70 -14.36 5.74
CA THR A 23 1.81 -14.10 6.88
C THR A 23 1.87 -12.64 7.33
N SER A 24 2.96 -11.94 7.02
CA SER A 24 3.15 -10.51 7.33
C SER A 24 2.11 -9.64 6.62
N LEU A 25 1.69 -9.97 5.40
CA LEU A 25 0.66 -9.23 4.65
C LEU A 25 -0.69 -9.29 5.36
N ALA A 26 -1.10 -10.50 5.73
CA ALA A 26 -2.35 -10.71 6.46
C ALA A 26 -2.29 -10.00 7.83
N VAL A 27 -1.15 -10.07 8.52
CA VAL A 27 -0.96 -9.39 9.81
C VAL A 27 -1.09 -7.87 9.65
N MET A 28 -0.45 -7.27 8.65
CA MET A 28 -0.57 -5.84 8.37
C MET A 28 -2.03 -5.45 8.18
N LEU A 29 -2.77 -6.15 7.32
CA LEU A 29 -4.18 -5.85 7.08
C LEU A 29 -5.03 -5.99 8.35
N LYS A 30 -4.77 -7.00 9.17
CA LYS A 30 -5.44 -7.17 10.46
C LYS A 30 -5.15 -5.99 11.40
N ILE A 31 -3.91 -5.50 11.44
CA ILE A 31 -3.57 -4.30 12.22
C ILE A 31 -4.34 -3.09 11.69
N GLN A 32 -4.34 -2.87 10.38
CA GLN A 32 -5.08 -1.76 9.77
C GLN A 32 -6.59 -1.84 10.10
N ALA A 33 -7.17 -3.04 10.08
CA ALA A 33 -8.56 -3.28 10.47
C ALA A 33 -8.81 -2.96 11.95
N LEU A 34 -7.91 -3.40 12.85
CA LEU A 34 -8.01 -3.14 14.29
C LEU A 34 -7.91 -1.64 14.62
N LEU A 35 -7.08 -0.91 13.87
CA LEU A 35 -6.92 0.53 14.01
C LEU A 35 -8.09 1.32 13.40
N GLY A 36 -8.95 0.69 12.59
CA GLY A 36 -10.09 1.35 11.94
C GLY A 36 -9.75 2.09 10.66
N HIS A 37 -8.68 1.69 10.00
CA HIS A 37 -8.35 2.21 8.68
C HIS A 37 -9.20 1.55 7.61
N THR A 38 -9.51 2.32 6.57
CA THR A 38 -10.14 1.82 5.36
C THR A 38 -9.03 1.64 4.32
N VAL A 39 -8.83 0.42 3.85
CA VAL A 39 -7.90 0.13 2.76
C VAL A 39 -8.60 0.40 1.44
N VAL A 40 -8.06 1.36 0.68
CA VAL A 40 -8.57 1.72 -0.63
C VAL A 40 -7.80 0.94 -1.70
N LEU A 41 -8.54 0.17 -2.48
CA LEU A 41 -8.03 -0.61 -3.61
C LEU A 41 -8.29 0.13 -4.93
N SER A 42 -7.32 0.07 -5.84
CA SER A 42 -7.53 0.47 -7.23
C SER A 42 -8.16 -0.63 -8.06
N ASP A 43 -8.73 -0.27 -9.21
CA ASP A 43 -9.21 -1.19 -10.24
C ASP A 43 -8.16 -2.24 -10.65
N VAL A 44 -6.89 -1.85 -10.73
CA VAL A 44 -5.76 -2.75 -11.01
C VAL A 44 -5.56 -3.74 -9.88
N GLN A 45 -5.55 -3.30 -8.61
CA GLN A 45 -5.35 -4.19 -7.48
C GLN A 45 -6.45 -5.26 -7.35
N LEU A 46 -7.68 -4.98 -7.81
CA LEU A 46 -8.75 -5.99 -7.79
C LEU A 46 -8.44 -7.22 -8.65
N ILE A 47 -7.75 -7.03 -9.77
CA ILE A 47 -7.50 -8.09 -10.75
C ILE A 47 -6.06 -8.61 -10.73
N ASP A 48 -5.13 -7.81 -10.22
CA ASP A 48 -3.69 -8.04 -10.35
C ASP A 48 -2.95 -8.28 -9.03
N SER A 49 -3.59 -7.94 -7.90
CA SER A 49 -2.98 -8.17 -6.59
C SER A 49 -3.15 -9.61 -6.14
N HIS A 50 -2.07 -10.39 -6.16
CA HIS A 50 -2.09 -11.75 -5.61
C HIS A 50 -2.43 -11.74 -4.11
N ALA A 51 -1.96 -10.75 -3.34
CA ALA A 51 -2.30 -10.62 -1.94
C ALA A 51 -3.81 -10.41 -1.71
N VAL A 52 -4.47 -9.55 -2.51
CA VAL A 52 -5.92 -9.39 -2.45
C VAL A 52 -6.62 -10.69 -2.84
N GLN A 53 -6.19 -11.34 -3.91
CA GLN A 53 -6.74 -12.63 -4.35
C GLN A 53 -6.64 -13.69 -3.24
N ALA A 54 -5.47 -13.84 -2.61
CA ALA A 54 -5.25 -14.79 -1.52
C ALA A 54 -6.20 -14.57 -0.34
N LEU A 55 -6.55 -13.31 -0.01
CA LEU A 55 -7.55 -13.02 1.01
C LEU A 55 -8.94 -13.50 0.56
N PHE A 56 -9.35 -13.13 -0.65
CA PHE A 56 -10.66 -13.47 -1.23
C PHE A 56 -10.80 -14.95 -1.59
N GLU A 57 -9.73 -15.76 -1.60
CA GLU A 57 -9.81 -17.22 -1.66
C GLU A 57 -10.50 -17.80 -0.40
N THR A 58 -10.39 -17.13 0.75
CA THR A 58 -10.87 -17.65 2.04
C THR A 58 -12.29 -17.16 2.40
N GLU A 59 -13.15 -18.08 2.87
CA GLU A 59 -14.50 -17.72 3.34
C GLU A 59 -14.47 -16.85 4.60
N ASP A 60 -13.44 -17.02 5.43
CA ASP A 60 -13.26 -16.24 6.67
C ASP A 60 -13.11 -14.75 6.37
N PHE A 61 -12.23 -14.38 5.43
CA PHE A 61 -12.08 -13.00 5.02
C PHE A 61 -13.32 -12.46 4.31
N ARG A 62 -13.91 -13.24 3.38
CA ARG A 62 -15.16 -12.84 2.69
C ARG A 62 -16.29 -12.56 3.67
N SER A 63 -16.39 -13.33 4.74
CA SER A 63 -17.38 -13.11 5.81
C SER A 63 -17.07 -11.85 6.62
N PHE A 64 -15.79 -11.61 6.93
CA PHE A 64 -15.34 -10.41 7.62
C PHE A 64 -15.66 -9.13 6.84
N VAL A 65 -15.31 -9.04 5.55
CA VAL A 65 -15.57 -7.83 4.75
C VAL A 65 -17.07 -7.60 4.50
N ARG A 66 -17.90 -8.65 4.49
CA ARG A 66 -19.36 -8.50 4.50
C ARG A 66 -19.88 -7.95 5.83
N GLY A 67 -19.31 -8.38 6.96
CA GLY A 67 -19.68 -7.90 8.30
C GLY A 67 -19.06 -6.55 8.68
N CYS A 68 -18.00 -6.12 7.99
CA CYS A 68 -17.27 -4.88 8.20
C CYS A 68 -17.02 -4.18 6.84
N PRO A 69 -18.07 -3.77 6.11
CA PRO A 69 -17.96 -3.31 4.72
C PRO A 69 -17.12 -2.05 4.57
N SER A 70 -16.96 -1.23 5.62
CA SER A 70 -16.12 -0.04 5.60
C SER A 70 -14.61 -0.31 5.63
N PHE A 71 -14.18 -1.56 5.85
CA PHE A 71 -12.76 -1.90 5.90
C PHE A 71 -12.09 -1.80 4.53
N LEU A 72 -12.78 -2.26 3.47
CA LEU A 72 -12.31 -2.11 2.11
C LEU A 72 -13.14 -1.07 1.37
N ARG A 73 -12.48 -0.30 0.52
CA ARG A 73 -13.12 0.58 -0.46
C ARG A 73 -12.48 0.35 -1.80
N CYS A 74 -13.26 0.39 -2.87
CA CYS A 74 -12.72 0.45 -4.21
C CYS A 74 -12.89 1.87 -4.77
N THR A 75 -11.84 2.42 -5.36
CA THR A 75 -11.91 3.68 -6.09
C THR A 75 -11.35 3.47 -7.49
N THR A 76 -12.10 3.88 -8.51
CA THR A 76 -11.70 3.68 -9.91
C THR A 76 -11.65 5.00 -10.68
N ALA A 77 -10.96 5.01 -11.81
CA ALA A 77 -10.87 6.18 -12.70
C ALA A 77 -12.07 6.31 -13.66
N ALA A 78 -13.12 5.49 -13.49
CA ALA A 78 -14.29 5.50 -14.34
C ALA A 78 -15.20 6.72 -14.07
N PRO A 79 -16.08 7.11 -15.02
CA PRO A 79 -17.00 8.22 -14.84
C PRO A 79 -17.90 8.03 -13.60
N ALA A 80 -18.18 9.14 -12.88
CA ALA A 80 -18.95 9.12 -11.63
C ALA A 80 -20.35 8.49 -11.74
N ASP A 81 -20.98 8.58 -12.91
CA ASP A 81 -22.33 8.05 -13.16
C ASP A 81 -22.34 6.57 -13.62
N SER A 82 -21.19 5.90 -13.62
CA SER A 82 -21.09 4.50 -14.01
C SER A 82 -21.73 3.60 -12.96
N ASP A 83 -22.41 2.54 -13.40
CA ASP A 83 -22.95 1.56 -12.46
C ASP A 83 -21.83 0.80 -11.71
N PRO A 84 -22.12 0.23 -10.53
CA PRO A 84 -21.10 -0.46 -9.73
C PRO A 84 -20.34 -1.58 -10.46
N PHE A 85 -20.99 -2.28 -11.39
CA PHE A 85 -20.33 -3.33 -12.16
C PHE A 85 -19.37 -2.72 -13.19
N ALA A 86 -19.79 -1.70 -13.93
CA ALA A 86 -18.91 -0.96 -14.84
C ALA A 86 -17.70 -0.35 -14.12
N LEU A 87 -17.90 0.18 -12.91
CA LEU A 87 -16.81 0.72 -12.09
C LEU A 87 -15.74 -0.35 -11.80
N VAL A 88 -16.13 -1.48 -11.20
CA VAL A 88 -15.15 -2.49 -10.74
C VAL A 88 -14.52 -3.27 -11.89
N THR A 89 -15.17 -3.34 -13.05
CA THR A 89 -14.66 -4.07 -14.22
C THR A 89 -13.74 -3.24 -15.12
N THR A 90 -13.49 -1.96 -14.79
CA THR A 90 -12.53 -1.12 -15.51
C THR A 90 -11.14 -1.79 -15.61
N GLY A 91 -10.70 -2.47 -14.56
CA GLY A 91 -9.45 -3.24 -14.55
C GLY A 91 -9.44 -4.37 -15.58
N LEU A 92 -10.56 -5.08 -15.77
CA LEU A 92 -10.65 -6.21 -16.71
C LEU A 92 -10.42 -5.79 -18.16
N HIS A 93 -10.81 -4.57 -18.54
CA HIS A 93 -10.52 -4.05 -19.87
C HIS A 93 -9.01 -3.94 -20.13
N ARG A 94 -8.21 -3.63 -19.10
CA ARG A 94 -6.73 -3.60 -19.23
C ARG A 94 -6.14 -4.98 -19.45
N ALA A 95 -6.73 -6.01 -18.86
CA ALA A 95 -6.29 -7.40 -19.07
C ALA A 95 -6.47 -7.86 -20.52
N LEU A 96 -7.33 -7.19 -21.29
CA LEU A 96 -7.54 -7.44 -22.72
C LEU A 96 -6.59 -6.63 -23.61
N GLU A 97 -5.79 -5.72 -23.05
CA GLU A 97 -4.83 -4.93 -23.84
C GLU A 97 -3.64 -5.80 -24.27
N PRO A 98 -3.15 -5.63 -25.53
CA PRO A 98 -1.99 -6.36 -26.00
C PRO A 98 -0.75 -6.12 -25.12
N GLY A 99 -0.09 -7.21 -24.72
CA GLY A 99 1.14 -7.15 -23.91
C GLY A 99 0.93 -6.91 -22.42
N TRP A 100 -0.31 -6.83 -21.95
CA TRP A 100 -0.59 -6.82 -20.52
C TRP A 100 -0.42 -8.24 -19.94
N LEU A 101 0.33 -8.34 -18.85
CA LEU A 101 0.52 -9.57 -18.09
C LEU A 101 0.25 -9.27 -16.62
N SER A 102 -0.57 -10.13 -16.00
CA SER A 102 -0.85 -10.01 -14.58
C SER A 102 0.34 -10.48 -13.76
N SER A 103 0.65 -9.80 -12.66
CA SER A 103 1.60 -10.31 -11.67
C SER A 103 1.09 -11.58 -10.95
N SER A 104 -0.21 -11.88 -11.03
CA SER A 104 -0.83 -13.05 -10.39
C SER A 104 -0.80 -14.34 -11.22
N PHE A 105 -0.51 -14.25 -12.53
CA PHE A 105 -0.58 -15.38 -13.46
C PHE A 105 0.66 -15.46 -14.34
N GLU A 106 1.17 -16.67 -14.59
CA GLU A 106 2.35 -16.89 -15.43
C GLU A 106 2.13 -16.54 -16.91
N THR A 107 0.87 -16.54 -17.35
CA THR A 107 0.48 -16.21 -18.72
C THR A 107 -0.74 -15.29 -18.68
N ALA A 108 -0.97 -14.53 -19.75
CA ALA A 108 -2.13 -13.63 -19.84
C ALA A 108 -3.47 -14.39 -19.97
N GLU A 109 -3.43 -15.62 -20.48
CA GLU A 109 -4.61 -16.40 -20.89
C GLU A 109 -5.68 -16.55 -19.79
N PRO A 110 -5.36 -16.91 -18.53
CA PRO A 110 -6.37 -17.10 -17.50
C PRO A 110 -7.19 -15.85 -17.22
N LEU A 111 -6.53 -14.70 -17.09
CA LEU A 111 -7.21 -13.45 -16.78
C LEU A 111 -7.96 -12.89 -18.00
N VAL A 112 -7.43 -13.07 -19.21
CA VAL A 112 -8.15 -12.74 -20.45
C VAL A 112 -9.47 -13.50 -20.53
N ARG A 113 -9.46 -14.83 -20.30
CA ARG A 113 -10.67 -15.65 -20.33
C ARG A 113 -11.69 -15.27 -19.26
N LEU A 114 -11.21 -14.98 -18.05
CA LEU A 114 -12.09 -14.48 -16.99
C LEU A 114 -12.69 -13.12 -17.37
N SER A 115 -11.88 -12.22 -17.93
CA SER A 115 -12.31 -10.89 -18.35
C SER A 115 -13.40 -10.97 -19.42
N GLU A 116 -13.19 -11.78 -20.46
CA GLU A 116 -14.18 -12.05 -21.51
C GLU A 116 -15.49 -12.56 -20.90
N ALA A 117 -15.44 -13.59 -20.05
CA ALA A 117 -16.62 -14.20 -19.47
C ALA A 117 -17.40 -13.27 -18.53
N VAL A 118 -16.70 -12.48 -17.70
CA VAL A 118 -17.33 -11.52 -16.79
C VAL A 118 -17.99 -10.39 -17.57
N LEU A 119 -17.28 -9.81 -18.54
CA LEU A 119 -17.78 -8.70 -19.34
C LEU A 119 -18.94 -9.11 -20.25
N GLU A 120 -18.88 -10.29 -20.88
CA GLU A 120 -19.96 -10.82 -21.72
C GLU A 120 -21.24 -11.07 -20.89
N ARG A 121 -21.07 -11.58 -19.66
CA ARG A 121 -22.19 -11.97 -18.81
C ARG A 121 -22.81 -10.80 -18.03
N GLY A 122 -22.06 -9.73 -17.79
CA GLY A 122 -22.50 -8.59 -16.98
C GLY A 122 -22.59 -8.89 -15.47
N GLU A 123 -21.92 -9.96 -15.01
CA GLU A 123 -21.81 -10.29 -13.59
C GLU A 123 -20.50 -11.04 -13.27
N ALA A 124 -19.99 -10.82 -12.06
CA ALA A 124 -18.76 -11.43 -11.56
C ALA A 124 -18.99 -12.59 -10.57
N ASN A 125 -20.22 -13.10 -10.43
CA ASN A 125 -20.50 -14.17 -9.48
C ASN A 125 -19.74 -15.47 -9.86
N PRO A 126 -18.83 -15.99 -9.01
CA PRO A 126 -18.02 -17.16 -9.36
C PRO A 126 -18.85 -18.44 -9.61
N GLY A 127 -19.97 -18.62 -8.89
CA GLY A 127 -20.77 -19.84 -9.00
C GLY A 127 -21.24 -20.12 -10.44
N PRO A 128 -21.98 -19.19 -11.06
CA PRO A 128 -22.38 -19.31 -12.46
C PRO A 128 -21.21 -19.27 -13.45
N LEU A 129 -20.15 -18.49 -13.18
CA LEU A 129 -19.00 -18.37 -14.09
C LEU A 129 -18.22 -19.68 -14.24
N PHE A 130 -18.08 -20.45 -13.16
CA PHE A 130 -17.32 -21.71 -13.12
C PHE A 130 -18.20 -22.95 -13.03
N ALA A 131 -19.51 -22.82 -13.26
CA ALA A 131 -20.45 -23.93 -13.26
C ALA A 131 -20.10 -24.97 -14.32
N ARG A 132 -20.49 -26.23 -14.07
CA ARG A 132 -20.30 -27.33 -15.05
C ARG A 132 -21.03 -26.98 -16.35
N GLY A 133 -20.33 -27.08 -17.48
CA GLY A 133 -20.87 -26.76 -18.81
C GLY A 133 -20.54 -25.34 -19.31
N THR A 134 -19.89 -24.50 -18.49
CA THR A 134 -19.33 -23.22 -18.93
C THR A 134 -17.92 -23.39 -19.50
N ALA A 135 -17.46 -22.43 -20.32
CA ALA A 135 -16.11 -22.45 -20.88
C ALA A 135 -15.04 -22.44 -19.78
N LEU A 136 -15.18 -21.59 -18.75
CA LEU A 136 -14.25 -21.53 -17.62
C LEU A 136 -14.30 -22.81 -16.77
N GLY A 137 -15.50 -23.31 -16.46
CA GLY A 137 -15.68 -24.53 -15.67
C GLY A 137 -15.17 -25.81 -16.35
N ALA A 138 -15.19 -25.86 -17.69
CA ALA A 138 -14.61 -26.96 -18.47
C ALA A 138 -13.08 -26.86 -18.60
N ARG A 139 -12.54 -25.64 -18.62
CA ARG A 139 -11.11 -25.38 -18.87
C ARG A 139 -10.27 -25.47 -17.59
N TYR A 140 -10.77 -24.94 -16.49
CA TYR A 140 -10.04 -24.92 -15.22
C TYR A 140 -10.66 -25.93 -14.25
N ALA A 141 -9.85 -26.93 -13.87
CA ALA A 141 -10.27 -28.00 -12.98
C ALA A 141 -10.74 -27.47 -11.63
N GLU A 142 -11.83 -28.03 -11.11
CA GLU A 142 -12.33 -27.74 -9.76
C GLU A 142 -11.23 -28.00 -8.72
N GLY A 143 -11.02 -27.04 -7.82
CA GLY A 143 -9.94 -27.11 -6.83
C GLY A 143 -8.53 -26.91 -7.40
N GLY A 144 -8.36 -26.63 -8.70
CA GLY A 144 -7.07 -26.26 -9.28
C GLY A 144 -6.57 -24.89 -8.82
N ALA A 145 -5.26 -24.70 -8.72
CA ALA A 145 -4.67 -23.44 -8.22
C ALA A 145 -5.05 -22.22 -9.08
N ILE A 146 -5.03 -22.36 -10.41
CA ILE A 146 -5.46 -21.29 -11.33
C ILE A 146 -6.94 -20.97 -11.13
N ARG A 147 -7.80 -22.00 -11.02
CA ARG A 147 -9.24 -21.80 -10.79
C ARG A 147 -9.51 -21.05 -9.49
N ARG A 148 -8.87 -21.42 -8.38
CA ARG A 148 -9.05 -20.75 -7.08
C ARG A 148 -8.72 -19.26 -7.17
N ARG A 149 -7.62 -18.90 -7.84
CA ARG A 149 -7.24 -17.49 -8.05
C ARG A 149 -8.25 -16.74 -8.92
N LEU A 150 -8.72 -17.35 -10.01
CA LEU A 150 -9.74 -16.73 -10.86
C LEU A 150 -11.08 -16.57 -10.12
N GLU A 151 -11.47 -17.57 -9.32
CA GLU A 151 -12.63 -17.48 -8.43
C GLU A 151 -12.46 -16.37 -7.39
N ALA A 152 -11.25 -16.15 -6.86
CA ALA A 152 -10.96 -15.06 -5.95
C ALA A 152 -11.04 -13.68 -6.61
N VAL A 153 -10.55 -13.52 -7.85
CA VAL A 153 -10.75 -12.29 -8.64
C VAL A 153 -12.24 -12.05 -8.83
N ALA A 154 -12.99 -13.07 -9.24
CA ALA A 154 -14.44 -12.98 -9.41
C ALA A 154 -15.18 -12.65 -8.10
N TRP A 155 -14.80 -13.26 -6.96
CA TRP A 155 -15.32 -12.90 -5.63
C TRP A 155 -15.03 -11.45 -5.26
N THR A 156 -13.82 -10.96 -5.56
CA THR A 156 -13.41 -9.58 -5.29
C THR A 156 -14.29 -8.60 -6.07
N LEU A 157 -14.46 -8.84 -7.38
CA LEU A 157 -15.33 -8.03 -8.24
C LEU A 157 -16.81 -8.11 -7.82
N HIS A 158 -17.27 -9.31 -7.44
CA HIS A 158 -18.64 -9.51 -6.97
C HIS A 158 -18.91 -8.73 -5.68
N HIS A 159 -17.97 -8.75 -4.73
CA HIS A 159 -18.06 -8.00 -3.48
C HIS A 159 -18.32 -6.51 -3.74
N PHE A 160 -17.50 -5.86 -4.56
CA PHE A 160 -17.67 -4.43 -4.82
C PHE A 160 -18.85 -4.08 -5.75
N SER A 161 -19.28 -4.99 -6.62
CA SER A 161 -20.38 -4.69 -7.56
C SER A 161 -21.78 -5.00 -7.02
N ARG A 162 -21.93 -5.90 -6.04
CA ARG A 162 -23.23 -6.43 -5.63
C ARG A 162 -23.49 -6.45 -4.12
N GLU A 163 -22.46 -6.45 -3.27
CA GLU A 163 -22.68 -6.52 -1.83
C GLU A 163 -23.18 -5.16 -1.28
N PRO A 164 -24.27 -5.15 -0.50
CA PRO A 164 -24.87 -3.92 -0.02
C PRO A 164 -23.96 -3.22 1.00
N GLY A 165 -23.85 -1.90 0.88
CA GLY A 165 -23.09 -1.07 1.83
C GLY A 165 -21.58 -1.08 1.63
N VAL A 166 -21.05 -1.80 0.62
CA VAL A 166 -19.64 -1.75 0.26
C VAL A 166 -19.31 -0.38 -0.36
N PRO A 167 -18.34 0.37 0.21
CA PRO A 167 -17.93 1.66 -0.33
C PRO A 167 -17.29 1.51 -1.71
N LEU A 168 -17.87 2.18 -2.69
CA LEU A 168 -17.36 2.31 -4.04
C LEU A 168 -17.33 3.79 -4.42
N GLY A 169 -16.24 4.22 -5.03
CA GLY A 169 -16.07 5.60 -5.45
C GLY A 169 -15.41 5.73 -6.81
N THR A 170 -15.51 6.93 -7.36
CA THR A 170 -14.73 7.35 -8.52
C THR A 170 -13.71 8.39 -8.09
N SER A 171 -12.60 8.42 -8.82
CA SER A 171 -11.61 9.47 -8.66
C SER A 171 -12.19 10.81 -9.10
N ALA A 172 -12.01 11.85 -8.28
CA ALA A 172 -12.26 13.23 -8.68
C ALA A 172 -11.16 13.79 -9.61
N VAL A 173 -10.07 13.04 -9.81
CA VAL A 173 -8.93 13.47 -10.63
C VAL A 173 -9.29 13.34 -12.09
N THR A 174 -9.29 14.48 -12.80
CA THR A 174 -9.69 14.57 -14.22
C THR A 174 -8.65 13.96 -15.18
N ARG A 175 -7.40 13.85 -14.73
CA ARG A 175 -6.32 13.18 -15.47
C ARG A 175 -5.49 12.32 -14.52
N PRO A 176 -5.61 10.98 -14.57
CA PRO A 176 -4.77 10.09 -13.77
C PRO A 176 -3.28 10.39 -14.02
N SER A 177 -2.51 10.48 -12.94
CA SER A 177 -1.05 10.57 -13.04
C SER A 177 -0.48 9.25 -13.51
N SER A 178 0.55 9.30 -14.35
CA SER A 178 1.37 8.14 -14.69
C SER A 178 2.62 8.06 -13.79
N TYR A 179 3.33 6.93 -13.86
CA TYR A 179 4.63 6.80 -13.20
C TYR A 179 5.65 7.80 -13.77
N HIS A 180 5.57 8.13 -15.06
CA HIS A 180 6.47 9.09 -15.71
C HIS A 180 6.21 10.52 -15.22
N ASP A 181 4.94 10.95 -15.13
CA ASP A 181 4.59 12.28 -14.57
C ASP A 181 5.12 12.44 -13.14
N VAL A 182 5.02 11.38 -12.33
CA VAL A 182 5.53 11.37 -10.96
C VAL A 182 7.05 11.48 -10.91
N LEU A 183 7.76 10.76 -11.78
CA LEU A 183 9.23 10.82 -11.84
C LEU A 183 9.71 12.22 -12.22
N GLU A 184 9.08 12.86 -13.22
CA GLU A 184 9.41 14.23 -13.62
C GLU A 184 9.23 15.22 -12.46
N GLU A 185 8.14 15.07 -11.70
CA GLU A 185 7.90 15.91 -10.52
C GLU A 185 8.94 15.69 -9.43
N VAL A 186 9.28 14.43 -9.10
CA VAL A 186 10.30 14.12 -8.09
C VAL A 186 11.66 14.66 -8.51
N ALA A 187 12.02 14.53 -9.80
CA ALA A 187 13.28 15.06 -10.33
C ALA A 187 13.36 16.59 -10.23
N ALA A 188 12.21 17.28 -10.27
CA ALA A 188 12.13 18.72 -10.11
C ALA A 188 12.17 19.18 -8.63
N LEU A 189 12.10 18.27 -7.65
CA LEU A 189 12.13 18.64 -6.24
C LEU A 189 13.51 19.20 -5.83
N PRO A 190 13.58 20.43 -5.28
CA PRO A 190 14.83 21.00 -4.83
C PRO A 190 15.36 20.23 -3.61
N GLY A 191 16.62 19.79 -3.69
CA GLY A 191 17.31 19.14 -2.56
C GLY A 191 16.96 17.66 -2.35
N LEU A 192 16.49 16.97 -3.39
CA LEU A 192 16.35 15.51 -3.36
C LEU A 192 17.70 14.87 -2.95
N PRO A 193 17.73 14.00 -1.93
CA PRO A 193 18.97 13.39 -1.46
C PRO A 193 19.68 12.61 -2.58
N GLY A 194 21.02 12.66 -2.62
CA GLY A 194 21.80 12.03 -3.69
C GLY A 194 21.57 10.52 -3.86
N HIS A 195 21.19 9.81 -2.80
CA HIS A 195 20.85 8.37 -2.87
C HIS A 195 19.54 8.10 -3.62
N ASP A 196 18.59 9.03 -3.60
CA ASP A 196 17.31 8.93 -4.32
C ASP A 196 17.33 9.67 -5.66
N TYR A 197 18.17 10.68 -5.80
CA TYR A 197 18.32 11.45 -7.03
C TYR A 197 18.85 10.59 -8.19
N ALA A 198 19.91 9.82 -7.97
CA ALA A 198 20.53 9.02 -9.03
C ALA A 198 19.60 7.93 -9.60
N PRO A 199 18.83 7.17 -8.79
CA PRO A 199 17.81 6.26 -9.31
C PRO A 199 16.70 6.96 -10.13
N VAL A 200 16.20 8.12 -9.68
CA VAL A 200 15.16 8.88 -10.39
C VAL A 200 15.66 9.36 -11.74
N GLU A 201 16.81 10.05 -11.79
CA GLU A 201 17.39 10.59 -13.01
C GLU A 201 17.68 9.47 -14.03
N ARG A 202 18.25 8.36 -13.56
CA ARG A 202 18.53 7.20 -14.41
C ARG A 202 17.26 6.59 -15.01
N THR A 203 16.22 6.48 -14.20
CA THR A 203 14.93 5.94 -14.63
C THR A 203 14.31 6.82 -15.71
N LEU A 204 14.29 8.14 -15.50
CA LEU A 204 13.80 9.11 -16.50
C LEU A 204 14.61 9.03 -17.80
N ALA A 205 15.94 9.08 -17.71
CA ALA A 205 16.80 9.03 -18.88
C ALA A 205 16.58 7.75 -19.71
N PHE A 206 16.36 6.61 -19.04
CA PHE A 206 16.06 5.36 -19.73
C PHE A 206 14.69 5.41 -20.42
N VAL A 207 13.64 5.85 -19.71
CA VAL A 207 12.27 5.97 -20.25
C VAL A 207 12.26 6.92 -21.45
N ASP A 208 12.90 8.08 -21.34
CA ASP A 208 12.89 9.09 -22.40
C ASP A 208 13.60 8.63 -23.67
N ALA A 209 14.64 7.81 -23.54
CA ALA A 209 15.41 7.28 -24.67
C ALA A 209 14.78 6.04 -25.33
N HIS A 210 14.00 5.24 -24.60
CA HIS A 210 13.57 3.90 -25.07
C HIS A 210 12.05 3.70 -25.14
N VAL A 211 11.25 4.56 -24.51
CA VAL A 211 9.78 4.47 -24.52
C VAL A 211 9.19 5.65 -25.28
N ASP A 212 8.38 5.34 -26.29
CA ASP A 212 7.72 6.35 -27.13
C ASP A 212 6.85 7.27 -26.27
N PRO A 213 6.83 8.59 -26.51
CA PRO A 213 6.08 9.56 -25.70
C PRO A 213 4.59 9.20 -25.49
N ALA A 214 3.96 8.60 -26.51
CA ALA A 214 2.57 8.17 -26.44
C ALA A 214 2.34 7.02 -25.44
N ASP A 215 3.39 6.22 -25.14
CA ASP A 215 3.32 5.02 -24.32
C ASP A 215 3.95 5.17 -22.93
N ARG A 216 4.53 6.34 -22.60
CA ARG A 216 5.16 6.60 -21.28
C ARG A 216 4.21 6.52 -20.10
N HIS A 217 2.91 6.54 -20.35
CA HIS A 217 1.91 6.32 -19.32
C HIS A 217 1.73 4.83 -18.95
N ARG A 218 2.26 3.90 -19.77
CA ARG A 218 2.08 2.46 -19.65
C ARG A 218 3.33 1.80 -19.07
N ARG A 219 3.27 1.41 -17.79
CA ARG A 219 4.38 0.73 -17.11
C ARG A 219 4.80 -0.57 -17.82
N SER A 220 3.88 -1.28 -18.46
CA SER A 220 4.16 -2.49 -19.26
C SER A 220 5.11 -2.24 -20.44
N MET A 221 5.00 -1.06 -21.08
CA MET A 221 5.89 -0.69 -22.19
C MET A 221 7.32 -0.45 -21.71
N LEU A 222 7.50 0.14 -20.53
CA LEU A 222 8.81 0.23 -19.88
C LEU A 222 9.37 -1.17 -19.59
N LEU A 223 8.59 -2.07 -19.00
CA LEU A 223 9.04 -3.43 -18.69
C LEU A 223 9.53 -4.16 -19.94
N ALA A 224 8.74 -4.13 -21.01
CA ALA A 224 9.11 -4.74 -22.29
C ALA A 224 10.44 -4.19 -22.84
N ARG A 225 10.70 -2.89 -22.69
CA ARG A 225 11.98 -2.28 -23.10
C ARG A 225 13.14 -2.70 -22.20
N LEU A 226 12.92 -2.81 -20.89
CA LEU A 226 13.92 -3.30 -19.95
C LEU A 226 14.32 -4.76 -20.23
N ASP A 227 13.34 -5.60 -20.56
CA ASP A 227 13.59 -7.01 -20.90
C ASP A 227 14.28 -7.17 -22.25
N ALA A 228 13.97 -6.30 -23.23
CA ALA A 228 14.58 -6.36 -24.55
C ALA A 228 16.04 -5.84 -24.58
N SER A 229 16.41 -4.93 -23.68
CA SER A 229 17.71 -4.23 -23.72
C SER A 229 18.66 -4.57 -22.57
N GLU A 230 18.15 -5.14 -21.48
CA GLU A 230 18.91 -5.50 -20.27
C GLU A 230 19.94 -4.44 -19.84
N PRO A 231 19.52 -3.18 -19.60
CA PRO A 231 20.44 -2.09 -19.33
C PRO A 231 21.16 -2.27 -17.97
N PRO A 232 22.31 -1.60 -17.77
CA PRO A 232 22.88 -1.45 -16.43
C PRO A 232 21.83 -0.91 -15.47
N HIS A 233 21.76 -1.52 -14.28
CA HIS A 233 20.80 -1.14 -13.23
C HIS A 233 19.32 -1.33 -13.61
N ARG A 234 19.02 -2.30 -14.48
CA ARG A 234 17.64 -2.72 -14.82
C ARG A 234 16.73 -2.80 -13.58
N THR A 235 17.19 -3.42 -12.50
CA THR A 235 16.43 -3.57 -11.23
C THR A 235 16.08 -2.23 -10.61
N ALA A 236 17.06 -1.35 -10.40
CA ALA A 236 16.84 -0.01 -9.85
C ALA A 236 15.84 0.81 -10.69
N ILE A 237 15.93 0.73 -12.02
CA ILE A 237 15.03 1.42 -12.95
C ILE A 237 13.58 0.92 -12.77
N TRP A 238 13.39 -0.41 -12.80
CA TRP A 238 12.07 -1.03 -12.65
C TRP A 238 11.44 -0.74 -11.28
N ASN A 239 12.22 -0.86 -10.21
CA ASN A 239 11.73 -0.66 -8.85
C ASN A 239 11.39 0.82 -8.60
N THR A 240 12.18 1.76 -9.12
CA THR A 240 11.90 3.20 -9.03
C THR A 240 10.62 3.55 -9.80
N ALA A 241 10.43 3.02 -11.01
CA ALA A 241 9.19 3.21 -11.78
C ALA A 241 7.98 2.59 -11.07
N THR A 242 8.14 1.46 -10.39
CA THR A 242 7.08 0.83 -9.59
C THR A 242 6.69 1.66 -8.38
N GLN A 243 7.65 2.25 -7.66
CA GLN A 243 7.35 3.19 -6.57
C GLN A 243 6.62 4.45 -7.10
N ALA A 244 7.06 4.98 -8.24
CA ALA A 244 6.42 6.13 -8.89
C ALA A 244 4.97 5.82 -9.29
N TRP A 245 4.74 4.63 -9.85
CA TRP A 245 3.41 4.15 -10.19
C TRP A 245 2.49 4.13 -8.97
N ASN A 246 2.94 3.57 -7.85
CA ASN A 246 2.12 3.51 -6.64
C ASN A 246 1.81 4.91 -6.07
N ALA A 247 2.74 5.86 -6.14
CA ALA A 247 2.47 7.25 -5.78
C ALA A 247 1.45 7.90 -6.74
N ALA A 248 1.53 7.59 -8.04
CA ALA A 248 0.58 8.06 -9.05
C ALA A 248 -0.84 7.51 -8.81
N VAL A 249 -0.93 6.22 -8.49
CA VAL A 249 -2.20 5.56 -8.13
C VAL A 249 -2.76 6.19 -6.85
N GLN A 250 -1.96 6.34 -5.80
CA GLN A 250 -2.39 6.97 -4.54
C GLN A 250 -3.08 8.32 -4.78
N ARG A 251 -2.43 9.20 -5.56
CA ARG A 251 -2.97 10.52 -5.91
C ARG A 251 -4.28 10.43 -6.67
N THR A 252 -4.36 9.49 -7.60
CA THR A 252 -5.59 9.22 -8.36
C THR A 252 -6.69 8.76 -7.42
N LEU A 253 -6.41 7.91 -6.43
CA LEU A 253 -7.41 7.44 -5.48
C LEU A 253 -7.83 8.51 -4.46
N GLY A 254 -6.99 9.53 -4.23
CA GLY A 254 -7.27 10.63 -3.31
C GLY A 254 -7.28 10.21 -1.83
N THR A 255 -6.47 9.22 -1.45
CA THR A 255 -6.44 8.68 -0.08
C THR A 255 -5.78 9.64 0.91
N ASP A 256 -6.19 9.54 2.19
CA ASP A 256 -5.60 10.34 3.29
C ASP A 256 -4.11 10.02 3.48
N GLY A 257 -3.67 8.81 3.12
CA GLY A 257 -2.27 8.44 3.10
C GLY A 257 -1.95 7.15 2.36
N ALA A 258 -0.71 6.72 2.49
CA ALA A 258 -0.21 5.48 1.92
C ALA A 258 0.64 4.70 2.90
N SER A 259 0.79 3.41 2.62
CA SER A 259 1.88 2.62 3.18
C SER A 259 2.95 2.42 2.10
N PRO A 260 3.82 3.43 1.86
CA PRO A 260 4.92 3.26 0.94
C PRO A 260 5.98 2.39 1.59
N ARG A 261 6.40 1.37 0.86
CA ARG A 261 7.54 0.56 1.24
C ARG A 261 8.66 0.79 0.25
N SER A 262 9.87 0.95 0.78
CA SER A 262 11.08 1.03 -0.02
C SER A 262 11.32 -0.29 -0.75
N LEU A 263 11.50 -0.21 -2.06
CA LEU A 263 12.00 -1.30 -2.89
C LEU A 263 13.53 -1.23 -2.96
N PRO A 264 14.25 -2.37 -3.14
CA PRO A 264 15.70 -2.35 -3.22
C PRO A 264 16.17 -1.50 -4.39
N GLU A 265 17.21 -0.70 -4.15
CA GLU A 265 17.86 0.15 -5.16
C GLU A 265 16.96 1.22 -5.78
N ALA A 266 15.73 1.39 -5.27
CA ALA A 266 14.78 2.37 -5.74
C ALA A 266 14.83 3.64 -4.92
N ALA A 267 14.44 4.75 -5.55
CA ALA A 267 14.16 5.97 -4.81
C ALA A 267 12.88 5.84 -3.99
N ASP A 268 12.88 6.40 -2.78
CA ASP A 268 11.74 6.38 -1.85
C ASP A 268 10.62 7.39 -2.22
N ILE A 269 10.11 7.29 -3.45
CA ILE A 269 9.16 8.25 -4.04
C ILE A 269 7.93 8.49 -3.16
N GLY A 270 7.40 7.42 -2.55
CA GLY A 270 6.23 7.51 -1.68
C GLY A 270 6.44 8.37 -0.42
N LEU A 271 7.68 8.52 0.06
CA LEU A 271 8.00 9.39 1.20
C LEU A 271 8.02 10.87 0.83
N TYR A 272 8.25 11.19 -0.45
CA TYR A 272 8.30 12.57 -0.94
C TYR A 272 6.94 13.11 -1.35
N LEU A 273 6.11 12.26 -1.95
CA LEU A 273 4.88 12.67 -2.62
C LEU A 273 3.60 12.16 -1.96
N GLY A 274 3.71 11.20 -1.04
CA GLY A 274 2.59 10.69 -0.26
C GLY A 274 2.58 11.24 1.17
N HIS A 275 1.46 11.02 1.86
CA HIS A 275 1.41 11.07 3.32
C HIS A 275 1.60 9.64 3.85
N PRO A 276 2.84 9.21 4.17
CA PRO A 276 3.04 7.86 4.68
C PRO A 276 2.29 7.72 6.00
N THR A 277 1.33 6.81 6.06
CA THR A 277 0.55 6.50 7.26
C THR A 277 1.02 5.22 7.92
N ASP A 278 1.94 4.51 7.29
CA ASP A 278 2.45 3.27 7.86
C ASP A 278 3.60 3.53 8.82
N ALA A 279 3.22 3.57 10.10
CA ALA A 279 4.16 3.67 11.20
C ALA A 279 4.69 2.30 11.66
N LEU A 280 4.32 1.21 10.97
CA LEU A 280 4.78 -0.14 11.27
C LEU A 280 6.20 -0.42 10.76
N PHE A 281 6.72 0.41 9.85
CA PHE A 281 7.93 0.13 9.11
C PHE A 281 8.89 1.32 9.18
N GLU A 282 9.91 1.23 10.04
CA GLU A 282 11.14 1.98 9.80
C GLU A 282 12.10 1.05 9.03
N PRO A 283 12.45 1.35 7.78
CA PRO A 283 13.47 0.58 7.08
C PRO A 283 14.78 0.64 7.90
N ALA A 284 15.38 -0.52 8.17
CA ALA A 284 16.68 -0.58 8.84
C ALA A 284 17.83 0.03 8.00
N GLY A 285 17.55 0.38 6.74
CA GLY A 285 18.44 1.09 5.82
C GLY A 285 17.93 1.02 4.37
N PRO A 286 18.64 1.66 3.42
CA PRO A 286 18.28 1.76 1.98
C PRO A 286 18.31 0.43 1.19
N GLY A 287 18.36 -0.72 1.88
CA GLY A 287 18.32 -2.06 1.29
C GLY A 287 17.39 -3.03 2.04
N ALA A 288 16.57 -2.52 2.97
CA ALA A 288 15.59 -3.35 3.68
C ALA A 288 14.40 -3.66 2.75
N THR A 289 14.23 -4.92 2.43
CA THR A 289 13.26 -5.44 1.45
C THR A 289 12.43 -6.60 2.00
N GLY A 290 12.90 -7.24 3.08
CA GLY A 290 12.24 -8.34 3.74
C GLY A 290 11.50 -7.93 5.01
N PRO A 291 10.47 -8.68 5.45
CA PRO A 291 9.75 -8.37 6.68
C PRO A 291 10.68 -8.37 7.91
N ALA A 292 11.69 -9.26 7.91
CA ALA A 292 12.74 -9.33 8.93
C ALA A 292 13.69 -8.12 8.96
N GLU A 293 13.78 -7.36 7.86
CA GLU A 293 14.70 -6.23 7.70
C GLU A 293 14.04 -4.89 8.03
N HIS A 294 12.71 -4.86 8.23
CA HIS A 294 11.98 -3.63 8.60
C HIS A 294 11.77 -3.46 10.11
N ASN A 295 12.66 -3.99 10.96
CA ASN A 295 12.55 -3.91 12.42
C ASN A 295 11.15 -4.29 12.97
N MET A 296 10.45 -5.15 12.24
CA MET A 296 9.16 -5.67 12.66
C MET A 296 9.37 -6.50 13.93
N ALA A 297 9.06 -5.95 15.10
CA ALA A 297 9.24 -6.63 16.37
C ALA A 297 8.44 -7.95 16.39
N PRO A 298 9.09 -9.12 16.34
CA PRO A 298 8.42 -10.40 16.09
C PRO A 298 7.35 -10.77 17.12
N GLY A 299 7.51 -10.30 18.36
CA GLY A 299 6.62 -10.63 19.48
C GLY A 299 5.21 -10.02 19.39
N HIS A 300 5.04 -8.84 18.77
CA HIS A 300 3.72 -8.21 18.66
C HIS A 300 2.90 -8.74 17.49
N LEU A 301 3.59 -8.98 16.37
CA LEU A 301 2.99 -9.49 15.15
C LEU A 301 2.54 -10.94 15.33
N ALA A 302 3.24 -11.72 16.15
CA ALA A 302 2.84 -13.08 16.50
C ALA A 302 1.41 -13.14 17.06
N ALA A 303 1.04 -12.24 17.98
CA ALA A 303 -0.29 -12.24 18.58
C ALA A 303 -1.41 -11.89 17.58
N VAL A 304 -1.14 -11.00 16.61
CA VAL A 304 -2.11 -10.64 15.57
C VAL A 304 -2.15 -11.69 14.45
N ALA A 305 -1.01 -12.35 14.19
CA ALA A 305 -0.91 -13.45 13.23
C ALA A 305 -1.82 -14.62 13.63
N GLU A 306 -1.94 -14.90 14.93
CA GLU A 306 -2.79 -15.95 15.50
C GLU A 306 -4.31 -15.66 15.36
N LEU A 307 -4.72 -14.40 15.15
CA LEU A 307 -6.14 -14.05 15.05
C LEU A 307 -6.74 -14.47 13.72
N GLY A 308 -7.91 -15.13 13.72
CA GLY A 308 -8.74 -15.26 12.52
C GLY A 308 -9.42 -13.93 12.16
N TRP A 309 -9.92 -13.79 10.92
CA TRP A 309 -10.69 -12.60 10.53
C TRP A 309 -12.01 -12.50 11.32
N GLN A 310 -12.59 -13.63 11.72
CA GLN A 310 -13.68 -13.67 12.68
C GLN A 310 -13.34 -13.05 14.04
N ASP A 311 -12.11 -13.21 14.54
CA ASP A 311 -11.71 -12.60 15.80
C ASP A 311 -11.55 -11.09 15.64
N ILE A 312 -11.00 -10.64 14.50
CA ILE A 312 -10.97 -9.23 14.14
C ILE A 312 -12.40 -8.66 14.09
N ALA A 313 -13.36 -9.34 13.46
CA ALA A 313 -14.77 -8.91 13.45
C ALA A 313 -15.33 -8.74 14.87
N LYS A 314 -15.11 -9.71 15.76
CA LYS A 314 -15.57 -9.65 17.16
C LYS A 314 -14.95 -8.48 17.91
N ILE A 315 -13.64 -8.25 17.74
CA ILE A 315 -12.94 -7.12 18.33
C ILE A 315 -13.48 -5.79 17.76
N HIS A 316 -13.76 -5.76 16.46
CA HIS A 316 -14.28 -4.58 15.76
C HIS A 316 -15.69 -4.19 16.23
N GLN A 317 -16.48 -5.14 16.72
CA GLN A 317 -17.84 -4.96 17.25
C GLN A 317 -17.88 -4.66 18.75
N ASP A 318 -16.76 -4.79 19.47
CA ASP A 318 -16.71 -4.46 20.90
C ASP A 318 -16.88 -2.96 21.13
N GLU A 319 -17.78 -2.58 22.03
CA GLU A 319 -18.13 -1.18 22.29
C GLU A 319 -16.94 -0.35 22.81
N VAL A 320 -16.11 -0.96 23.67
CA VAL A 320 -14.96 -0.27 24.27
C VAL A 320 -13.89 -0.05 23.20
N VAL A 321 -13.57 -1.09 22.43
CA VAL A 321 -12.61 -0.98 21.32
C VAL A 321 -13.10 0.04 20.29
N THR A 322 -14.38 -0.03 19.89
CA THR A 322 -15.00 0.89 18.94
C THR A 322 -14.86 2.34 19.40
N ARG A 323 -15.23 2.67 20.65
CA ARG A 323 -15.11 4.03 21.18
C ARG A 323 -13.67 4.55 21.16
N ARG A 324 -12.70 3.70 21.50
CA ARG A 324 -11.27 4.09 21.50
C ARG A 324 -10.74 4.28 20.08
N ARG A 325 -11.17 3.43 19.16
CA ARG A 325 -10.86 3.53 17.75
C ARG A 325 -11.44 4.79 17.14
N ASP A 326 -12.68 5.13 17.44
CA ASP A 326 -13.32 6.34 16.94
C ASP A 326 -12.61 7.60 17.43
N ALA A 327 -12.16 7.62 18.69
CA ALA A 327 -11.34 8.72 19.23
C ALA A 327 -10.00 8.84 18.49
N PHE A 328 -9.31 7.72 18.25
CA PHE A 328 -8.06 7.70 17.48
C PHE A 328 -8.27 8.17 16.03
N GLN A 329 -9.28 7.64 15.33
CA GLN A 329 -9.59 8.03 13.96
C GLN A 329 -10.05 9.49 13.86
N ALA A 330 -10.76 10.02 14.88
CA ALA A 330 -11.13 11.42 14.94
C ALA A 330 -9.90 12.33 15.09
N ALA A 331 -8.95 11.96 15.96
CA ALA A 331 -7.70 12.71 16.13
C ALA A 331 -6.87 12.73 14.83
N LEU A 332 -6.76 11.59 14.14
CA LEU A 332 -6.09 11.49 12.84
C LEU A 332 -6.75 12.40 11.78
N ARG A 333 -8.09 12.35 11.64
CA ARG A 333 -8.82 13.20 10.69
C ARG A 333 -8.71 14.70 11.02
N ALA A 334 -8.59 15.03 12.31
CA ALA A 334 -8.38 16.41 12.75
C ALA A 334 -6.93 16.90 12.54
N GLY A 335 -6.00 16.01 12.20
CA GLY A 335 -4.57 16.32 12.16
C GLY A 335 -4.01 16.71 13.52
N ASP A 336 -4.58 16.20 14.62
CA ASP A 336 -4.13 16.47 15.98
C ASP A 336 -3.19 15.37 16.46
N ALA A 337 -1.88 15.64 16.39
CA ALA A 337 -0.82 14.73 16.77
C ALA A 337 -0.89 14.29 18.22
N SER A 338 -1.05 15.26 19.12
CA SER A 338 -1.04 15.00 20.55
C SER A 338 -2.23 14.13 20.91
N ALA A 339 -3.41 14.45 20.36
CA ALA A 339 -4.60 13.65 20.61
C ALA A 339 -4.49 12.23 20.01
N ALA A 340 -3.86 12.07 18.84
CA ALA A 340 -3.63 10.77 18.24
C ALA A 340 -2.65 9.92 19.07
N ASP A 341 -1.56 10.53 19.54
CA ASP A 341 -0.55 9.91 20.39
C ASP A 341 -1.12 9.48 21.76
N ASP A 342 -2.07 10.24 22.31
CA ASP A 342 -2.76 9.88 23.54
C ASP A 342 -3.83 8.79 23.33
N ALA A 343 -4.55 8.84 22.20
CA ALA A 343 -5.64 7.91 21.90
C ALA A 343 -5.14 6.52 21.51
N LEU A 344 -4.01 6.43 20.82
CA LEU A 344 -3.49 5.17 20.31
C LEU A 344 -3.16 4.15 21.43
N PRO A 345 -2.39 4.48 22.49
CA PRO A 345 -2.15 3.55 23.59
C PRO A 345 -3.43 3.08 24.29
N ALA A 346 -4.48 3.91 24.32
CA ALA A 346 -5.76 3.53 24.89
C ALA A 346 -6.51 2.51 24.02
N LEU A 347 -6.46 2.67 22.69
CA LEU A 347 -6.97 1.70 21.72
C LEU A 347 -6.20 0.38 21.79
N LEU A 348 -4.88 0.44 21.75
CA LEU A 348 -3.98 -0.71 21.83
C LEU A 348 -4.24 -1.55 23.09
N ARG A 349 -4.43 -0.92 24.25
CA ARG A 349 -4.84 -1.59 25.51
C ARG A 349 -6.18 -2.29 25.41
N ALA A 350 -7.16 -1.64 24.78
CA ALA A 350 -8.49 -2.21 24.61
C ALA A 350 -8.45 -3.46 23.72
N ILE A 351 -7.73 -3.39 22.60
CA ILE A 351 -7.51 -4.53 21.69
C ILE A 351 -6.80 -5.67 22.41
N ARG A 352 -5.70 -5.38 23.12
CA ARG A 352 -4.91 -6.39 23.83
C ARG A 352 -5.75 -7.22 24.80
N ARG A 353 -6.69 -6.60 25.52
CA ARG A 353 -7.59 -7.29 26.46
C ARG A 353 -8.54 -8.29 25.78
N LYS A 354 -8.68 -8.21 24.46
CA LYS A 354 -9.52 -9.11 23.66
C LYS A 354 -8.70 -10.19 22.94
N LEU A 355 -7.37 -10.12 22.99
CA LEU A 355 -6.52 -11.15 22.41
C LEU A 355 -6.60 -12.46 23.23
N PRO A 356 -6.54 -13.64 22.57
CA PRO A 356 -6.54 -14.92 23.26
C PRO A 356 -5.38 -15.05 24.27
N ALA A 357 -5.61 -15.78 25.37
CA ALA A 357 -4.61 -16.00 26.42
C ALA A 357 -3.38 -16.80 25.95
N SER A 358 -3.44 -17.51 24.81
CA SER A 358 -2.29 -18.21 24.21
C SER A 358 -1.18 -17.26 23.71
N ALA A 359 -1.50 -15.97 23.49
CA ALA A 359 -0.54 -14.92 23.15
C ALA A 359 0.36 -14.49 24.34
N GLU A 360 0.50 -15.34 25.36
CA GLU A 360 1.18 -15.07 26.64
C GLU A 360 2.72 -15.23 26.63
N ARG A 361 3.34 -15.62 25.51
CA ARG A 361 4.81 -15.55 25.32
C ARG A 361 5.16 -14.57 24.19
N PRO A 362 6.43 -14.20 24.01
CA PRO A 362 7.08 -12.90 24.31
C PRO A 362 6.31 -11.60 24.00
N GLY A 363 5.13 -11.64 23.39
CA GLY A 363 4.36 -10.48 22.94
C GLY A 363 3.84 -9.57 24.06
N ARG A 364 3.63 -10.08 25.29
CA ARG A 364 3.16 -9.25 26.42
C ARG A 364 4.12 -8.15 26.86
N LEU A 365 5.44 -8.40 26.79
CA LEU A 365 6.47 -7.41 27.16
C LEU A 365 6.56 -6.31 26.12
N ALA A 366 6.50 -6.70 24.85
CA ALA A 366 6.51 -5.79 23.73
C ALA A 366 5.23 -4.90 23.79
N TRP A 367 4.05 -5.49 24.01
CA TRP A 367 2.79 -4.74 24.16
C TRP A 367 2.80 -3.81 25.38
N ALA A 368 3.43 -4.19 26.50
CA ALA A 368 3.56 -3.31 27.67
C ALA A 368 4.43 -2.06 27.40
N ALA A 369 5.42 -2.13 26.50
CA ALA A 369 6.17 -0.95 26.07
C ALA A 369 5.28 0.01 25.25
N ALA A 370 4.38 -0.52 24.40
CA ALA A 370 3.37 0.25 23.64
C ALA A 370 2.38 1.00 24.55
N GLU A 371 2.15 0.50 25.76
CA GLU A 371 1.18 1.04 26.70
C GLU A 371 1.72 2.13 27.63
N THR A 372 3.04 2.22 27.83
CA THR A 372 3.65 3.03 28.89
C THR A 372 4.26 4.35 28.43
N GLY A 373 4.37 4.62 27.12
CA GLY A 373 4.89 5.90 26.60
C GLY A 373 6.32 6.25 27.04
N LEU A 374 7.05 5.31 27.63
CA LEU A 374 8.30 5.54 28.38
C LEU A 374 9.53 5.89 27.53
N GLY A 375 9.40 6.09 26.22
CA GLY A 375 10.52 6.52 25.37
C GLY A 375 10.44 7.93 24.82
N LEU A 376 9.44 8.74 25.21
CA LEU A 376 9.38 10.14 24.80
C LEU A 376 10.33 11.07 25.59
N ALA A 377 10.94 10.62 26.69
CA ALA A 377 11.71 11.49 27.59
C ALA A 377 13.15 11.05 27.94
N GLY A 378 13.65 9.93 27.42
CA GLY A 378 14.92 9.32 27.91
C GLY A 378 16.12 9.30 26.95
N ALA A 379 15.94 9.49 25.65
CA ALA A 379 16.99 9.22 24.66
C ALA A 379 17.93 10.41 24.37
N GLY A 380 18.00 11.38 25.27
CA GLY A 380 18.88 12.57 25.14
C GLY A 380 20.26 12.43 25.78
N LEU A 381 20.50 11.43 26.63
CA LEU A 381 21.74 11.33 27.41
C LEU A 381 22.14 9.87 27.66
N ALA A 382 22.83 9.24 26.72
CA ALA A 382 23.85 8.21 26.98
C ALA A 382 24.59 7.84 25.68
N LEU A 383 25.63 8.59 25.36
CA LEU A 383 26.76 8.09 24.56
C LEU A 383 27.52 7.08 25.42
N GLY A 384 27.72 5.86 24.93
CA GLY A 384 28.63 4.91 25.57
C GLY A 384 28.44 3.47 25.13
N THR A 385 29.17 3.08 24.08
CA THR A 385 29.77 1.74 23.86
C THR A 385 29.05 0.49 24.39
N GLY A 386 28.72 -0.41 23.46
CA GLY A 386 28.72 -1.85 23.74
C GLY A 386 27.37 -2.52 23.61
N GLU A 387 27.34 -3.51 22.72
CA GLU A 387 26.36 -4.59 22.58
C GLU A 387 25.60 -4.93 23.89
N THR A 388 24.44 -4.30 24.11
CA THR A 388 23.31 -4.78 24.94
C THR A 388 22.23 -3.71 24.93
N LEU A 389 20.95 -4.12 24.80
CA LEU A 389 19.71 -3.31 24.78
C LEU A 389 19.06 -3.05 23.41
N GLY A 390 18.67 -4.13 22.73
CA GLY A 390 17.68 -4.11 21.64
C GLY A 390 16.24 -4.35 22.12
N LEU A 391 15.80 -3.72 23.22
CA LEU A 391 14.57 -4.15 23.94
C LEU A 391 13.49 -3.09 24.19
N LEU A 392 13.60 -1.85 23.68
CA LEU A 392 12.63 -0.80 23.99
C LEU A 392 12.28 0.15 22.83
N GLY A 393 11.86 -0.38 21.67
CA GLY A 393 11.32 0.48 20.61
C GLY A 393 10.43 -0.25 19.61
N PRO A 394 9.11 -0.34 19.88
CA PRO A 394 8.15 -0.20 18.78
C PRO A 394 6.82 0.51 19.16
N ALA A 395 6.57 0.69 20.45
CA ALA A 395 5.57 1.62 21.00
C ALA A 395 5.65 3.03 20.40
N LEU A 396 6.91 3.43 20.22
CA LEU A 396 7.32 4.76 19.87
C LEU A 396 7.39 4.94 18.35
N ALA A 397 7.42 3.89 17.54
CA ALA A 397 7.41 4.02 16.08
C ALA A 397 6.05 4.54 15.59
N PHE A 398 4.95 4.09 16.22
CA PHE A 398 3.61 4.60 15.94
C PHE A 398 3.42 6.09 16.27
N GLY A 399 4.01 6.55 17.38
CA GLY A 399 3.96 7.96 17.81
C GLY A 399 5.04 8.86 17.17
N LEU A 400 6.25 8.36 16.91
CA LEU A 400 7.34 9.12 16.27
C LEU A 400 7.09 9.35 14.77
N ALA A 401 6.41 8.42 14.10
CA ALA A 401 5.95 8.63 12.73
C ALA A 401 4.83 9.68 12.70
N ALA A 402 3.87 9.62 13.63
CA ALA A 402 2.87 10.67 13.80
C ALA A 402 3.51 12.03 14.16
N GLU A 403 4.53 12.06 15.03
CA GLU A 403 5.32 13.25 15.39
C GLU A 403 6.10 13.80 14.19
N ARG A 404 6.73 12.95 13.36
CA ARG A 404 7.40 13.36 12.11
C ARG A 404 6.41 13.79 11.02
N LEU A 405 5.24 13.16 10.92
CA LEU A 405 4.16 13.52 10.00
C LEU A 405 3.55 14.88 10.36
N LEU A 406 3.38 15.16 11.65
CA LEU A 406 2.67 16.34 12.13
C LEU A 406 3.60 17.53 12.41
N ARG A 407 4.88 17.29 12.73
CA ARG A 407 5.92 18.33 12.67
C ARG A 407 6.41 18.58 11.23
N GLY A 408 6.41 17.55 10.37
CA GLY A 408 6.82 17.64 8.97
C GLY A 408 5.84 18.43 8.10
N GLY A 409 4.54 18.34 8.39
CA GLY A 409 3.49 19.09 7.67
C GLY A 409 3.51 20.61 7.88
N ARG A 410 4.07 21.11 9.00
CA ARG A 410 4.16 22.55 9.27
C ARG A 410 5.54 23.17 9.01
N ASN A 411 6.63 22.40 9.06
CA ASN A 411 7.98 22.97 8.96
C ASN A 411 8.71 22.77 7.62
N ARG A 412 8.24 21.92 6.70
CA ARG A 412 8.89 21.80 5.37
C ARG A 412 8.49 22.92 4.40
N SER A 413 7.28 23.45 4.51
CA SER A 413 6.86 24.69 3.82
C SER A 413 7.55 25.94 4.38
N HIS A 414 7.89 25.96 5.68
CA HIS A 414 8.61 27.07 6.29
C HIS A 414 10.11 27.11 5.96
N ILE A 415 10.79 25.97 5.74
CA ILE A 415 12.19 25.99 5.28
C ILE A 415 12.29 26.54 3.86
N VAL A 416 11.32 26.21 2.98
CA VAL A 416 11.23 26.80 1.64
C VAL A 416 10.92 28.30 1.71
N THR A 417 10.05 28.75 2.62
CA THR A 417 9.70 30.19 2.75
C THR A 417 10.81 31.02 3.42
N THR A 418 11.59 30.42 4.33
CA THR A 418 12.71 31.08 5.02
C THR A 418 13.95 31.18 4.12
N LEU A 419 14.17 30.21 3.21
CA LEU A 419 15.18 30.31 2.16
C LEU A 419 14.78 31.26 1.03
N MET A 420 13.47 31.42 0.75
CA MET A 420 12.96 32.39 -0.24
C MET A 420 13.12 33.86 0.21
N THR A 421 13.16 34.15 1.51
CA THR A 421 13.32 35.54 2.03
C THR A 421 14.79 35.94 2.24
N ALA A 422 15.72 34.99 2.31
CA ALA A 422 17.15 35.25 2.46
C ALA A 422 17.94 35.32 1.13
N GLY A 423 17.34 34.99 -0.01
CA GLY A 423 17.97 35.00 -1.34
C GLY A 423 17.76 36.27 -2.17
N GLY A 424 17.27 37.36 -1.57
CA GLY A 424 17.06 38.63 -2.25
C GLY A 424 18.37 39.40 -2.50
N ARG A 425 18.75 39.47 -3.78
CA ARG A 425 19.83 40.28 -4.41
C ARG A 425 21.19 39.59 -4.55
N GLY A 426 21.40 39.03 -5.73
CA GLY A 426 22.72 38.68 -6.25
C GLY A 426 22.67 38.51 -7.76
N THR A 427 22.80 39.62 -8.49
CA THR A 427 22.99 39.66 -9.94
C THR A 427 24.24 38.87 -10.33
N TRP A 428 24.08 37.77 -11.07
CA TRP A 428 25.21 37.08 -11.70
C TRP A 428 25.53 37.74 -13.04
N THR A 429 26.51 38.64 -13.01
CA THR A 429 27.21 39.13 -14.19
C THR A 429 28.03 38.01 -14.82
N ARG A 430 27.64 37.67 -16.04
CA ARG A 430 28.38 36.92 -17.05
C ARG A 430 29.79 37.49 -17.21
N HIS A 431 30.84 36.69 -17.01
CA HIS A 431 32.17 36.95 -17.55
C HIS A 431 32.62 35.73 -18.34
N GLY A 432 32.71 35.94 -19.66
CA GLY A 432 33.46 35.06 -20.55
C GLY A 432 34.81 35.66 -20.89
N ARG A 433 35.55 34.88 -21.69
CA ARG A 433 36.87 35.11 -22.31
C ARG A 433 38.05 34.87 -21.36
N THR A 434 39.11 34.18 -21.76
CA THR A 434 39.63 33.76 -23.08
C THR A 434 40.39 32.45 -22.93
#